data_AF-A0A2V9P414-F1
#
_entry.id   AF-A0A2V9P414-F1
#
_cell.length_a   1.000
_cell.length_b   1.000
_cell.length_c   1.000
_cell.angle_alpha   90.00
_cell.angle_beta   90.00
_cell.angle_gamma   90.00
#
_symmetry.space_group_name_H-M   'P 1'
#
loop_
_entity.id
_entity.type
_entity.pdbx_description
1 polymer ?
#
loop_
_entity_poly.entity_id
_entity_poly.type
_entity_poly.pdbx_seq_one_letter_code
_entity_poly.pdbx_strand_id
1 'polypeptide(L)'
;MTKGKLVKVLVLWSAVIVGLLISAGGVVIVRRGFSARDHPSVLETYIAKTARKLSVPASQRNATNPFAPTPEVLREARAHFADHCAICHGNDGVGKTQIGQNLYPKAPNMRLSATQALTDGEIYNVIHNGIRLTGMPA
;
A
#
# COMPACT_ATOMS: atom_id res chain seq x y z
N MET A 1 51.11 0.33 6.02
CA MET A 1 49.94 1.22 5.81
C MET A 1 49.33 1.52 7.17
N THR A 2 49.18 2.79 7.58
CA THR A 2 48.64 3.09 8.92
C THR A 2 47.16 2.73 8.99
N LYS A 3 46.66 2.26 10.14
CA LYS A 3 45.24 1.86 10.32
C LYS A 3 44.26 2.92 9.79
N GLY A 4 44.58 4.21 9.96
CA GLY A 4 43.77 5.32 9.44
C GLY A 4 43.72 5.43 7.90
N LYS A 5 44.79 5.08 7.19
CA LYS A 5 44.77 5.02 5.71
C LYS A 5 43.91 3.86 5.21
N LEU A 6 43.98 2.70 5.87
CA LEU A 6 43.17 1.53 5.52
C LEU A 6 41.66 1.81 5.73
N VAL A 7 41.28 2.41 6.86
CA VAL A 7 39.87 2.79 7.13
C VAL A 7 39.34 3.77 6.09
N LYS A 8 40.10 4.81 5.73
CA LYS A 8 39.69 5.78 4.70
C LYS A 8 39.47 5.11 3.33
N VAL A 9 40.36 4.19 2.95
CA VAL A 9 40.24 3.42 1.72
C VAL A 9 38.99 2.55 1.74
N LEU A 10 38.72 1.84 2.84
CA LEU A 10 37.52 1.01 2.98
C LEU A 10 36.22 1.82 2.92
N VAL A 11 36.17 3.00 3.53
CA VAL A 11 35.00 3.91 3.48
C VAL A 11 34.76 4.42 2.06
N LEU A 12 35.82 4.85 1.36
CA LEU A 12 35.72 5.30 -0.03
C LEU A 12 35.22 4.17 -0.95
N TRP A 13 35.78 2.97 -0.84
CA TRP A 13 35.32 1.81 -1.61
C TRP A 13 33.87 1.44 -1.30
N SER A 14 33.47 1.49 -0.03
CA SER A 14 32.08 1.23 0.37
C SER A 14 31.13 2.25 -0.27
N ALA A 15 31.47 3.54 -0.26
CA ALA A 15 30.68 4.58 -0.89
C ALA A 15 30.58 4.39 -2.42
N VAL A 16 31.69 4.04 -3.08
CA VAL A 16 31.71 3.74 -4.52
C VAL A 16 30.85 2.53 -4.84
N ILE A 17 30.96 1.45 -4.07
CA ILE A 17 30.16 0.23 -4.25
C ILE A 17 28.67 0.56 -4.08
N VAL A 18 28.30 1.28 -3.03
CA VAL A 18 26.90 1.70 -2.81
C VAL A 18 26.41 2.57 -3.98
N GLY A 19 27.21 3.54 -4.43
CA GLY A 19 26.87 4.38 -5.59
C GLY A 19 26.66 3.57 -6.87
N LEU A 20 27.52 2.58 -7.13
CA LEU A 20 27.39 1.67 -8.28
C LEU A 20 26.14 0.78 -8.16
N LEU A 21 25.82 0.27 -6.98
CA LEU A 21 24.62 -0.53 -6.74
C LEU A 21 23.34 0.30 -6.94
N ILE A 22 23.30 1.53 -6.44
CA ILE A 22 22.18 2.46 -6.66
C ILE A 22 22.02 2.76 -8.15
N SER A 23 23.13 3.07 -8.84
CA SER A 23 23.11 3.39 -10.28
C SER A 23 22.66 2.19 -11.12
N ALA A 24 23.20 1.01 -10.84
CA ALA A 24 22.80 -0.23 -11.52
C ALA A 24 21.32 -0.56 -11.28
N GLY A 25 20.86 -0.45 -10.02
CA GLY A 25 19.45 -0.60 -9.67
C GLY A 25 18.55 0.39 -10.40
N GLY A 26 18.95 1.67 -10.43
CA GLY A 26 18.25 2.72 -11.18
C GLY A 26 18.16 2.42 -12.67
N VAL A 27 19.25 2.00 -13.31
CA VAL A 27 19.27 1.62 -14.72
C VAL A 27 18.34 0.44 -14.99
N VAL A 28 18.34 -0.58 -14.14
CA VAL A 28 17.45 -1.75 -14.28
C VAL A 28 15.99 -1.32 -14.17
N ILE A 29 15.64 -0.48 -13.19
CA ILE A 29 14.27 0.02 -12.98
C ILE A 29 13.81 0.85 -14.19
N VAL A 30 14.63 1.81 -14.63
CA VAL A 30 14.30 2.68 -15.76
C VAL A 30 14.17 1.88 -17.06
N ARG A 31 15.04 0.89 -17.29
CA ARG A 31 14.96 0.03 -18.49
C ARG A 31 13.79 -0.93 -18.47
N ARG A 32 13.35 -1.40 -17.30
CA ARG A 32 12.12 -2.19 -17.16
C ARG A 32 10.87 -1.36 -17.45
N GLY A 33 10.95 -0.05 -17.20
CA GLY A 33 9.81 0.86 -17.26
C GLY A 33 8.91 0.72 -16.03
N PHE A 34 8.11 1.75 -15.76
CA PHE A 34 7.06 1.70 -14.73
C PHE A 34 5.72 1.41 -15.41
N SER A 35 4.99 0.42 -14.90
CA SER A 35 3.69 0.04 -15.44
C SER A 35 2.71 -0.26 -14.33
N ALA A 36 1.51 0.32 -14.42
CA ALA A 36 0.44 0.00 -13.48
C ALA A 36 -0.10 -1.44 -13.63
N ARG A 37 0.31 -2.15 -14.70
CA ARG A 37 -0.04 -3.56 -14.92
C ARG A 37 0.79 -4.51 -14.04
N ASP A 38 1.96 -4.06 -13.60
CA ASP A 38 2.89 -4.86 -12.80
C ASP A 38 2.34 -5.13 -11.39
N HIS A 39 3.05 -5.97 -10.67
CA HIS A 39 2.77 -6.23 -9.26
C HIS A 39 3.89 -5.66 -8.39
N PRO A 40 3.56 -5.03 -7.25
CA PRO A 40 4.56 -4.66 -6.27
C PRO A 40 5.39 -5.85 -5.85
N SER A 41 6.69 -5.60 -5.65
CA SER A 41 7.57 -6.62 -5.10
C SER A 41 7.17 -6.99 -3.66
N VAL A 42 7.67 -8.13 -3.17
CA VAL A 42 7.44 -8.54 -1.76
C VAL A 42 7.97 -7.48 -0.80
N LEU A 43 9.15 -6.94 -1.08
CA LEU A 43 9.79 -5.91 -0.25
C LEU A 43 8.97 -4.62 -0.25
N GLU A 44 8.55 -4.16 -1.43
CA GLU A 44 7.72 -2.96 -1.56
C GLU A 44 6.37 -3.13 -0.84
N THR A 45 5.70 -4.27 -1.03
CA THR A 45 4.44 -4.57 -0.35
C THR A 45 4.60 -4.55 1.16
N TYR A 46 5.69 -5.13 1.67
CA TYR A 46 5.99 -5.16 3.10
C TYR A 46 6.23 -3.76 3.65
N ILE A 47 7.11 -2.98 3.01
CA ILE A 47 7.44 -1.61 3.43
C ILE A 47 6.18 -0.73 3.39
N ALA A 48 5.42 -0.76 2.29
CA ALA A 48 4.21 0.06 2.13
C ALA A 48 3.13 -0.28 3.17
N LYS A 49 2.86 -1.57 3.41
CA LYS A 49 1.87 -1.99 4.43
C LYS A 49 2.31 -1.61 5.84
N THR A 50 3.60 -1.77 6.15
CA THR A 50 4.15 -1.40 7.46
C THR A 50 4.07 0.10 7.68
N ALA A 51 4.52 0.90 6.70
CA ALA A 51 4.45 2.35 6.76
C ALA A 51 3.02 2.85 6.95
N ARG A 52 2.06 2.30 6.19
CA ARG A 52 0.63 2.61 6.35
C ARG A 52 0.16 2.32 7.77
N LYS A 53 0.45 1.12 8.30
CA LYS A 53 0.03 0.73 9.66
C LYS A 53 0.62 1.63 10.75
N LEU A 54 1.87 2.05 10.59
CA LEU A 54 2.56 2.94 11.53
C LEU A 54 2.09 4.41 11.41
N SER A 55 1.55 4.81 10.26
CA SER A 55 1.08 6.18 10.02
C SER A 55 -0.26 6.51 10.68
N VAL A 56 -1.03 5.50 11.13
CA VAL A 56 -2.32 5.70 11.79
C VAL A 56 -2.12 5.78 13.30
N PRO A 57 -2.48 6.90 13.97
CA PRO A 57 -2.41 7.02 15.42
C PRO A 57 -3.20 5.90 16.11
N ALA A 58 -2.68 5.40 17.23
CA ALA A 58 -3.29 4.28 17.95
C ALA A 58 -4.74 4.55 18.38
N SER A 59 -5.09 5.80 18.73
CA SER A 59 -6.45 6.20 19.08
C SER A 59 -7.42 6.05 17.91
N GLN A 60 -7.03 6.44 16.70
CA GLN A 60 -7.83 6.26 15.49
C GLN A 60 -7.90 4.81 15.08
N ARG A 61 -6.77 4.08 15.17
CA ARG A 61 -6.69 2.66 14.84
C ARG A 61 -7.64 1.81 15.69
N ASN A 62 -7.76 2.13 16.98
CA ASN A 62 -8.58 1.38 17.92
C ASN A 62 -10.03 1.89 18.00
N ALA A 63 -10.40 2.87 17.18
CA ALA A 63 -11.77 3.33 17.10
C ALA A 63 -12.68 2.22 16.55
N THR A 64 -13.90 2.16 17.06
CA THR A 64 -14.94 1.22 16.66
C THR A 64 -15.98 1.94 15.81
N ASN A 65 -16.64 1.22 14.90
CA ASN A 65 -17.77 1.77 14.15
C ASN A 65 -18.89 2.20 15.13
N PRO A 66 -19.29 3.48 15.17
CA PRO A 66 -20.35 3.93 16.07
C PRO A 66 -21.76 3.51 15.60
N PHE A 67 -21.89 3.03 14.35
CA PHE A 67 -23.17 2.63 13.78
C PHE A 67 -23.41 1.13 13.94
N ALA A 68 -24.54 0.77 14.56
CA ALA A 68 -24.98 -0.62 14.62
C ALA A 68 -25.41 -1.11 13.23
N PRO A 69 -25.12 -2.38 12.85
CA PRO A 69 -25.44 -2.92 11.53
C PRO A 69 -26.91 -3.33 11.41
N THR A 70 -27.83 -2.38 11.54
CA THR A 70 -29.27 -2.62 11.32
C THR A 70 -29.57 -2.86 9.83
N PRO A 71 -30.70 -3.49 9.47
CA PRO A 71 -31.08 -3.67 8.07
C PRO A 71 -31.09 -2.37 7.25
N GLU A 72 -31.52 -1.26 7.85
CA GLU A 72 -31.59 0.06 7.22
C GLU A 72 -30.19 0.62 6.96
N VAL A 73 -29.31 0.58 7.97
CA VAL A 73 -27.91 1.01 7.84
C VAL A 73 -27.18 0.18 6.80
N LEU A 74 -27.37 -1.14 6.79
CA LEU A 74 -26.76 -2.02 5.80
C LEU A 74 -27.31 -1.81 4.39
N ARG A 75 -28.58 -1.43 4.24
CA ARG A 75 -29.16 -1.08 2.93
C ARG A 75 -28.50 0.18 2.37
N GLU A 76 -28.37 1.22 3.19
CA GLU A 76 -27.69 2.45 2.82
C GLU A 76 -26.20 2.22 2.52
N ALA A 77 -25.49 1.49 3.39
CA ALA A 77 -24.08 1.18 3.20
C ALA A 77 -23.81 0.41 1.90
N ARG A 78 -24.69 -0.53 1.51
CA ARG A 78 -24.58 -1.24 0.23
C ARG A 78 -24.74 -0.30 -0.96
N ALA A 79 -25.70 0.62 -0.91
CA ALA A 79 -25.89 1.60 -1.97
C ALA A 79 -24.68 2.53 -2.09
N HIS A 80 -24.17 3.03 -0.97
CA HIS A 80 -22.97 3.87 -0.95
C HIS A 80 -21.74 3.12 -1.49
N PHE A 81 -21.55 1.86 -1.10
CA PHE A 81 -20.45 1.03 -1.59
C PHE A 81 -20.55 0.78 -3.10
N ALA A 82 -21.76 0.47 -3.61
CA ALA A 82 -21.99 0.25 -5.03
C ALA A 82 -21.65 1.50 -5.87
N ASP A 83 -21.98 2.69 -5.37
CA ASP A 83 -21.79 3.94 -6.09
C ASP A 83 -20.34 4.46 -6.05
N HIS A 84 -19.64 4.29 -4.92
CA HIS A 84 -18.33 4.91 -4.70
C HIS A 84 -17.15 3.93 -4.74
N CYS A 85 -17.34 2.68 -4.31
CA CYS A 85 -16.24 1.74 -4.06
C CYS A 85 -16.18 0.63 -5.10
N ALA A 86 -17.35 0.15 -5.54
CA ALA A 86 -17.47 -1.05 -6.36
C ALA A 86 -16.88 -0.89 -7.76
N ILE A 87 -16.70 0.33 -8.26
CA ILE A 87 -16.04 0.58 -9.55
C ILE A 87 -14.60 0.04 -9.59
N CYS A 88 -13.91 0.07 -8.46
CA CYS A 88 -12.56 -0.50 -8.30
C CYS A 88 -12.62 -1.87 -7.59
N HIS A 89 -13.38 -1.96 -6.49
CA HIS A 89 -13.35 -3.13 -5.61
C HIS A 89 -14.34 -4.24 -6.00
N GLY A 90 -15.26 -3.99 -6.92
CA GLY A 90 -16.34 -4.91 -7.30
C GLY A 90 -17.43 -5.01 -6.22
N ASN A 91 -18.67 -5.27 -6.64
CA ASN A 91 -19.81 -5.45 -5.72
C ASN A 91 -19.63 -6.65 -4.77
N ASP A 92 -18.78 -7.61 -5.15
CA ASP A 92 -18.43 -8.78 -4.33
C ASP A 92 -17.15 -8.57 -3.50
N GLY A 93 -16.52 -7.39 -3.60
CA GLY A 93 -15.29 -7.03 -2.89
C GLY A 93 -14.02 -7.76 -3.36
N VAL A 94 -14.05 -8.47 -4.49
CA VAL A 94 -12.91 -9.28 -4.97
C VAL A 94 -11.87 -8.45 -5.73
N GLY A 95 -12.22 -7.24 -6.19
CA GLY A 95 -11.30 -6.32 -6.88
C GLY A 95 -11.00 -6.68 -8.33
N LYS A 96 -11.77 -7.62 -8.93
CA LYS A 96 -11.61 -8.08 -10.33
C LYS A 96 -12.40 -7.21 -11.33
N THR A 97 -12.37 -5.90 -11.14
CA THR A 97 -12.97 -4.94 -12.09
C THR A 97 -11.93 -4.52 -13.13
N GLN A 98 -12.39 -3.93 -14.23
CA GLN A 98 -11.49 -3.37 -15.24
C GLN A 98 -10.56 -2.30 -14.64
N ILE A 99 -11.08 -1.42 -13.77
CA ILE A 99 -10.25 -0.41 -13.12
C ILE A 99 -9.33 -1.05 -12.09
N GLY A 100 -9.87 -1.86 -11.17
CA GLY A 100 -9.13 -2.46 -10.06
C GLY A 100 -7.95 -3.33 -10.50
N GLN A 101 -8.05 -4.02 -11.64
CA GLN A 101 -6.95 -4.82 -12.19
C GLN A 101 -5.86 -4.00 -12.92
N ASN A 102 -6.14 -2.74 -13.23
CA ASN A 102 -5.22 -1.82 -13.90
C ASN A 102 -4.68 -0.70 -12.97
N LEU A 103 -4.93 -0.82 -11.66
CA LEU A 103 -4.27 0.00 -10.63
C LEU A 103 -2.96 -0.64 -10.18
N TYR A 104 -2.05 0.19 -9.67
CA TYR A 104 -0.85 -0.24 -8.96
C TYR A 104 -0.78 0.41 -7.58
N PRO A 105 -0.83 -0.39 -6.50
CA PRO A 105 -1.18 -1.82 -6.47
C PRO A 105 -2.60 -2.08 -6.99
N LYS A 106 -2.85 -3.29 -7.47
CA LYS A 106 -4.20 -3.73 -7.86
C LYS A 106 -5.15 -3.65 -6.66
N ALA A 107 -6.44 -3.39 -6.91
CA ALA A 107 -7.45 -3.41 -5.87
C ALA A 107 -7.43 -4.78 -5.15
N PRO A 108 -7.28 -4.81 -3.82
CA PRO A 108 -7.17 -6.07 -3.09
C PRO A 108 -8.51 -6.81 -3.08
N ASN A 109 -8.44 -8.13 -3.02
CA ASN A 109 -9.58 -8.93 -2.60
C ASN A 109 -9.81 -8.68 -1.10
N MET A 110 -10.87 -7.94 -0.79
CA MET A 110 -11.17 -7.52 0.58
C MET A 110 -11.69 -8.67 1.44
N ARG A 111 -12.05 -9.82 0.85
CA ARG A 111 -12.50 -11.02 1.55
C ARG A 111 -11.35 -11.81 2.18
N LEU A 112 -10.10 -11.49 1.84
CA LEU A 112 -8.92 -12.17 2.38
C LEU A 112 -8.53 -11.62 3.75
N SER A 113 -7.83 -12.45 4.54
CA SER A 113 -7.39 -12.14 5.90
C SER A 113 -6.58 -10.84 6.00
N ALA A 114 -5.80 -10.50 4.97
CA ALA A 114 -5.01 -9.27 4.95
C ALA A 114 -5.86 -7.98 5.06
N THR A 115 -7.14 -8.04 4.66
CA THR A 115 -8.10 -6.93 4.79
C THR A 115 -9.06 -7.19 5.94
N GLN A 116 -9.55 -8.42 6.10
CA GLN A 116 -10.51 -8.77 7.16
C GLN A 116 -9.91 -8.72 8.58
N ALA A 117 -8.59 -8.73 8.72
CA ALA A 117 -7.91 -8.55 10.01
C ALA A 117 -7.69 -7.08 10.39
N LEU A 118 -8.08 -6.12 9.54
CA LEU A 118 -8.02 -4.70 9.87
C LEU A 118 -9.12 -4.35 10.88
N THR A 119 -8.81 -3.45 11.80
CA THR A 119 -9.82 -2.90 12.72
C THR A 119 -10.76 -1.93 11.99
N ASP A 120 -11.93 -1.64 12.58
CA ASP A 120 -12.84 -0.62 12.06
C ASP A 120 -12.15 0.73 11.85
N GLY A 121 -11.33 1.15 12.81
CA GLY A 121 -10.51 2.36 12.72
C GLY A 121 -9.50 2.35 11.58
N GLU A 122 -8.84 1.22 11.32
CA GLU A 122 -7.94 1.08 10.16
C GLU A 122 -8.69 1.17 8.83
N ILE A 123 -9.86 0.53 8.74
CA ILE A 123 -10.72 0.56 7.55
C ILE A 123 -11.23 1.99 7.33
N TYR A 124 -11.77 2.64 8.37
CA TYR A 124 -12.24 4.01 8.29
C TYR A 124 -11.13 4.98 7.88
N ASN A 125 -9.92 4.83 8.44
CA ASN A 125 -8.81 5.70 8.06
C ASN A 125 -8.41 5.55 6.59
N VAL A 126 -8.49 4.34 6.03
CA VAL A 126 -8.26 4.09 4.60
C VAL A 126 -9.36 4.71 3.73
N ILE A 127 -10.62 4.61 4.15
CA ILE A 127 -11.74 5.22 3.42
C ILE A 127 -11.65 6.75 3.46
N HIS A 128 -11.36 7.32 4.63
CA HIS A 128 -11.39 8.77 4.83
C HIS A 128 -10.18 9.50 4.23
N ASN A 129 -9.01 8.89 4.22
CA ASN A 129 -7.77 9.54 3.77
C ASN A 129 -7.21 8.96 2.46
N GLY A 130 -7.83 7.92 1.93
CA GLY A 130 -7.28 7.13 0.84
C GLY A 130 -5.96 6.44 1.20
N ILE A 131 -5.25 5.96 0.18
CA ILE A 131 -3.91 5.41 0.33
C ILE A 131 -2.96 6.13 -0.63
N ARG A 132 -2.04 6.92 -0.06
CA ARG A 132 -1.03 7.65 -0.82
C ARG A 132 -0.23 6.70 -1.73
N LEU A 133 0.11 7.18 -2.93
CA LEU A 133 0.84 6.42 -3.96
C LEU A 133 0.09 5.19 -4.48
N THR A 134 -1.25 5.24 -4.48
CA THR A 134 -2.12 4.21 -5.05
C THR A 134 -3.28 4.86 -5.80
N GLY A 135 -4.11 4.04 -6.46
CA GLY A 135 -5.38 4.49 -7.04
C GLY A 135 -6.54 4.63 -6.05
N MET A 136 -6.32 4.50 -4.74
CA MET A 136 -7.36 4.65 -3.71
C MET A 136 -7.44 6.12 -3.24
N PRO A 137 -8.46 6.89 -3.68
CA PRO A 137 -8.62 8.29 -3.28
C PRO A 137 -9.20 8.41 -1.85
N ALA A 138 -9.20 9.65 -1.35
CA ALA A 138 -9.94 10.09 -0.16
C ALA A 138 -11.33 10.61 -0.55
#